data_AF-A0A2W6EZH6-F1
#
_entry.id   AF-A0A2W6EZH6-F1
#
_cell.length_a   1.000
_cell.length_b   1.000
_cell.length_c   1.000
_cell.angle_alpha   90.00
_cell.angle_beta   90.00
_cell.angle_gamma   90.00
#
_symmetry.space_group_name_H-M   'P 1'
#
loop_
_entity.id
_entity.type
_entity.pdbx_description
1 polymer ?
#
loop_
_entity_poly.entity_id
_entity_poly.type
_entity_poly.pdbx_seq_one_letter_code
_entity_poly.pdbx_strand_id
1 'polypeptide(L)'
;MGRLTARRGSVVRLALLAVLWGSSFVWIKIGLRGFTPMQLVFLRLLLAAGLLLVICRIRGLRMPRGLIVWVHLAVAATVGNVVPFFLFGVGERSVDSSLAAILNATTPLWTIAVALLARTERAMSASRAAGLLVGFAGTLVIVAPWRSGGSLSGATACLTAAALYGVMFVYVGRFLTGRDLAPTVLSA
;
A
#
# COMPACT_ATOMS: atom_id res chain seq x y z
N MET A 1 -20.65 -2.45 -27.12
CA MET A 1 -21.19 -1.82 -25.89
C MET A 1 -20.66 -2.36 -24.55
N GLY A 2 -19.81 -3.41 -24.50
CA GLY A 2 -19.32 -3.99 -23.23
C GLY A 2 -18.07 -3.36 -22.58
N ARG A 3 -17.31 -2.52 -23.30
CA ARG A 3 -16.09 -1.88 -22.76
C ARG A 3 -16.35 -0.68 -21.84
N LEU A 4 -17.52 -0.04 -21.94
CA LEU A 4 -17.84 1.19 -21.20
C LEU A 4 -18.40 0.91 -19.78
N THR A 5 -19.17 -0.16 -19.60
CA THR A 5 -19.66 -0.61 -18.29
C THR A 5 -18.53 -1.18 -17.42
N ALA A 6 -17.61 -1.93 -18.01
CA ALA A 6 -16.38 -2.36 -17.35
C ALA A 6 -15.54 -1.16 -16.87
N ARG A 7 -15.49 -0.07 -17.67
CA ARG A 7 -14.76 1.16 -17.34
C ARG A 7 -15.41 1.94 -16.19
N ARG A 8 -16.74 2.09 -16.19
CA ARG A 8 -17.48 2.78 -15.11
C ARG A 8 -17.37 2.03 -13.77
N GLY A 9 -17.52 0.71 -13.79
CA GLY A 9 -17.33 -0.11 -12.59
C GLY A 9 -15.90 -0.03 -12.04
N SER A 10 -14.90 0.16 -12.89
CA SER A 10 -13.51 0.36 -12.46
C SER A 10 -13.26 1.75 -11.86
N VAL A 11 -13.86 2.82 -12.39
CA VAL A 11 -13.72 4.18 -11.82
C VAL A 11 -14.36 4.24 -10.42
N VAL A 12 -15.55 3.68 -10.24
CA VAL A 12 -16.19 3.65 -8.91
C VAL A 12 -15.35 2.87 -7.89
N ARG A 13 -14.79 1.72 -8.29
CA ARG A 13 -13.89 0.93 -7.44
C ARG A 13 -12.62 1.70 -7.07
N LEU A 14 -12.03 2.43 -8.02
CA LEU A 14 -10.86 3.27 -7.77
C LEU A 14 -11.19 4.44 -6.83
N ALA A 15 -12.35 5.08 -7.00
CA ALA A 15 -12.79 6.15 -6.13
C ALA A 15 -13.02 5.65 -4.69
N LEU A 16 -13.72 4.53 -4.52
CA LEU A 16 -13.90 3.90 -3.21
C LEU A 16 -12.56 3.52 -2.58
N LEU A 17 -11.65 2.92 -3.37
CA LEU A 17 -10.32 2.58 -2.90
C LEU A 17 -9.57 3.83 -2.44
N ALA A 18 -9.58 4.91 -3.22
CA ALA A 18 -8.91 6.17 -2.88
C ALA A 18 -9.47 6.79 -1.60
N VAL A 19 -10.79 6.77 -1.40
CA VAL A 19 -11.44 7.28 -0.17
C VAL A 19 -11.08 6.42 1.04
N LEU A 20 -11.18 5.09 0.92
CA LEU A 20 -10.83 4.17 2.01
C LEU A 20 -9.36 4.26 2.41
N TRP A 21 -8.46 4.37 1.42
CA TRP A 21 -7.03 4.51 1.66
C TRP A 21 -6.66 5.88 2.21
N GLY A 22 -7.18 6.96 1.62
CA GLY A 22 -6.89 8.32 2.05
C GLY A 22 -7.41 8.61 3.48
N SER A 23 -8.62 8.17 3.80
CA SER A 23 -9.20 8.33 5.14
C SER A 23 -8.43 7.55 6.21
N SER A 24 -7.73 6.47 5.86
CA SER A 24 -6.95 5.68 6.82
C SER A 24 -5.88 6.52 7.54
N PHE A 25 -5.20 7.45 6.85
CA PHE A 25 -4.20 8.33 7.47
C PHE A 25 -4.82 9.28 8.51
N VAL A 26 -6.05 9.73 8.30
CA VAL A 26 -6.77 10.53 9.31
C VAL A 26 -7.07 9.68 10.55
N TRP A 27 -7.52 8.44 10.36
CA TRP A 27 -7.78 7.52 11.46
C TRP A 27 -6.53 7.11 12.23
N ILE A 28 -5.38 6.94 11.54
CA ILE A 28 -4.09 6.68 12.20
C ILE A 28 -3.73 7.85 13.12
N LYS A 29 -3.75 9.09 12.60
CA LYS A 29 -3.49 10.29 13.40
C LYS A 29 -4.40 10.42 14.62
N ILE A 30 -5.69 10.10 14.48
CA ILE A 30 -6.64 10.08 15.60
C ILE A 30 -6.29 8.97 16.59
N GLY A 31 -6.02 7.75 16.11
CA GLY A 31 -5.67 6.60 16.96
C GLY A 31 -4.37 6.79 17.73
N LEU A 32 -3.39 7.50 17.15
CA LEU A 32 -2.13 7.87 17.81
C LEU A 32 -2.30 8.79 19.02
N ARG A 33 -3.49 9.36 19.25
CA ARG A 33 -3.81 10.10 20.49
C ARG A 33 -3.93 9.19 21.72
N GLY A 34 -4.29 7.92 21.52
CA GLY A 34 -4.51 6.95 22.60
C GLY A 34 -3.64 5.69 22.53
N PHE A 35 -3.08 5.37 21.36
CA PHE A 35 -2.28 4.17 21.14
C PHE A 35 -0.87 4.48 20.64
N THR A 36 0.08 3.63 21.01
CA THR A 36 1.40 3.64 20.36
C THR A 36 1.30 3.17 18.90
N PRO A 37 2.22 3.57 18.00
CA PRO A 37 2.22 3.12 16.61
C PRO A 37 2.18 1.59 16.50
N MET A 38 2.93 0.87 17.35
CA MET A 38 2.98 -0.58 17.31
C MET A 38 1.64 -1.22 17.71
N GLN A 39 0.98 -0.72 18.75
CA GLN A 39 -0.34 -1.22 19.17
C GLN A 39 -1.38 -1.01 18.07
N LEU A 40 -1.36 0.15 17.40
CA LEU A 40 -2.28 0.46 16.32
C LEU A 40 -2.08 -0.48 15.12
N VAL A 41 -0.83 -0.73 14.74
CA VAL A 41 -0.49 -1.69 13.68
C VAL A 41 -0.91 -3.11 14.07
N PHE A 42 -0.61 -3.54 15.29
CA PHE A 42 -0.98 -4.86 15.79
C PHE A 42 -2.49 -5.09 15.73
N LEU A 43 -3.29 -4.16 16.27
CA LEU A 43 -4.74 -4.26 16.24
C LEU A 43 -5.28 -4.29 14.81
N ARG A 44 -4.75 -3.43 13.92
CA ARG A 44 -5.16 -3.37 12.51
C ARG A 44 -4.90 -4.70 11.80
N LEU A 45 -3.74 -5.30 12.01
CA LEU A 45 -3.37 -6.57 11.39
C LEU A 45 -4.15 -7.75 12.00
N LEU A 46 -4.39 -7.74 13.30
CA LEU A 46 -5.18 -8.76 13.98
C LEU A 46 -6.64 -8.77 13.46
N LEU A 47 -7.26 -7.59 13.34
CA LEU A 47 -8.61 -7.46 12.81
C LEU A 47 -8.68 -7.86 11.33
N ALA A 48 -7.69 -7.45 10.52
CA ALA A 48 -7.62 -7.83 9.12
C ALA A 48 -7.49 -9.35 8.95
N ALA A 49 -6.56 -9.98 9.68
CA ALA A 49 -6.36 -11.42 9.67
C ALA A 49 -7.63 -12.17 10.13
N GLY A 50 -8.25 -11.74 11.23
CA GLY A 50 -9.50 -12.34 11.72
C GLY A 50 -10.63 -12.27 10.69
N LEU A 51 -10.84 -11.12 10.05
CA LEU A 51 -11.85 -10.95 9.01
C LEU A 51 -11.57 -11.82 7.79
N LEU A 52 -10.31 -11.88 7.35
CA LEU A 52 -9.90 -12.71 6.22
C LEU A 52 -10.09 -14.20 6.51
N LEU A 53 -9.75 -14.67 7.71
CA LEU A 53 -10.00 -16.04 8.14
C LEU A 53 -11.48 -16.39 8.13
N VAL A 54 -12.35 -15.48 8.61
CA VAL A 54 -13.80 -15.64 8.55
C VAL A 54 -14.28 -15.76 7.10
N ILE A 55 -13.83 -14.86 6.21
CA ILE A 55 -14.18 -14.90 4.79
C ILE A 55 -13.71 -16.20 4.13
N CYS A 56 -12.48 -16.64 4.39
CA CYS A 56 -11.95 -17.89 3.86
C CYS A 56 -12.77 -19.10 4.32
N ARG A 57 -13.21 -19.10 5.58
CA ARG A 57 -14.02 -20.18 6.15
C ARG A 57 -15.43 -20.20 5.56
N ILE A 58 -16.07 -19.03 5.38
CA ILE A 58 -17.38 -18.91 4.74
C ILE A 58 -17.32 -19.35 3.26
N ARG A 59 -16.23 -19.01 2.55
CA ARG A 59 -16.05 -19.34 1.13
C ARG A 59 -15.49 -20.75 0.87
N GLY A 60 -15.21 -21.53 1.91
CA GLY A 60 -14.64 -22.88 1.79
C GLY A 60 -13.26 -22.92 1.10
N LEU A 61 -12.51 -21.81 1.14
CA LEU A 61 -11.23 -21.71 0.47
C LEU A 61 -10.17 -22.54 1.21
N ARG A 62 -9.45 -23.39 0.48
CA ARG A 62 -8.36 -24.20 1.03
C ARG A 62 -7.12 -23.34 1.22
N MET A 63 -6.62 -23.28 2.45
CA MET A 63 -5.36 -22.60 2.75
C MET A 63 -4.17 -23.27 2.06
N PRO A 64 -3.15 -22.50 1.66
CA PRO A 64 -1.96 -23.07 1.06
C PRO A 64 -1.27 -24.01 2.06
N ARG A 65 -0.94 -25.22 1.61
CA ARG A 65 -0.35 -26.27 2.46
C ARG A 65 1.18 -26.27 2.50
N GLY A 66 1.83 -25.47 1.65
CA GLY A 66 3.29 -25.44 1.53
C GLY A 66 3.93 -24.42 2.48
N LEU A 67 4.88 -24.86 3.31
CA LEU A 67 5.66 -23.99 4.21
C LEU A 67 6.34 -22.83 3.46
N ILE A 68 6.83 -23.08 2.25
CA ILE A 68 7.45 -22.06 1.38
C ILE A 68 6.46 -20.93 1.05
N VAL A 69 5.18 -21.25 0.82
CA VAL A 69 4.15 -20.24 0.54
C VAL A 69 3.90 -19.39 1.78
N TRP A 70 3.83 -20.00 2.96
CA TRP A 70 3.72 -19.28 4.23
C TRP A 70 4.90 -18.36 4.51
N VAL A 71 6.13 -18.78 4.20
CA VAL A 71 7.31 -17.92 4.31
C VAL A 71 7.21 -16.71 3.39
N HIS A 72 6.84 -16.91 2.12
CA HIS A 72 6.65 -15.79 1.20
C HIS A 72 5.52 -14.84 1.64
N LEU A 73 4.42 -15.38 2.17
CA LEU A 73 3.32 -14.60 2.74
C LEU A 73 3.76 -13.82 3.98
N ALA A 74 4.56 -14.40 4.86
CA ALA A 74 5.10 -13.72 6.03
C ALA A 74 6.05 -12.57 5.65
N VAL A 75 6.94 -12.79 4.67
CA VAL A 75 7.82 -11.75 4.14
C VAL A 75 6.99 -10.63 3.50
N ALA A 76 6.01 -11.00 2.68
CA ALA A 76 5.08 -10.07 2.06
C ALA A 76 4.29 -9.25 3.09
N ALA A 77 3.75 -9.89 4.13
CA ALA A 77 3.02 -9.22 5.20
C ALA A 77 3.92 -8.27 6.00
N THR A 78 5.17 -8.68 6.27
CA THR A 78 6.11 -7.88 7.05
C THR A 78 6.57 -6.65 6.27
N VAL A 79 7.09 -6.85 5.06
CA VAL A 79 7.63 -5.79 4.19
C VAL A 79 6.51 -4.92 3.62
N GLY A 80 5.35 -5.51 3.36
CA GLY A 80 4.21 -4.86 2.74
C GLY A 80 3.18 -4.28 3.70
N ASN A 81 3.18 -4.61 4.99
CA ASN A 81 2.19 -4.08 5.92
C ASN A 81 2.80 -3.68 7.26
N VAL A 82 3.45 -4.60 7.97
CA VAL A 82 3.94 -4.35 9.34
C VAL A 82 4.91 -3.16 9.38
N VAL A 83 5.99 -3.23 8.59
CA VAL A 83 7.04 -2.21 8.59
C VAL A 83 6.52 -0.89 8.01
N PRO A 84 5.84 -0.86 6.84
CA PRO A 84 5.29 0.39 6.32
C PRO A 84 4.30 1.05 7.27
N PHE A 85 3.34 0.32 7.84
CA PHE A 85 2.36 0.90 8.74
C PHE A 85 2.98 1.40 10.03
N PHE A 86 3.99 0.71 10.56
CA PHE A 86 4.74 1.21 11.71
C PHE A 86 5.47 2.51 11.37
N LEU A 87 6.16 2.57 10.23
CA LEU A 87 6.86 3.77 9.78
C LEU A 87 5.92 4.93 9.53
N PHE A 88 4.74 4.70 8.92
CA PHE A 88 3.70 5.73 8.79
C PHE A 88 3.18 6.19 10.14
N GLY A 89 2.91 5.28 11.07
CA GLY A 89 2.48 5.66 12.43
C GLY A 89 3.55 6.44 13.20
N VAL A 90 4.83 6.12 13.01
CA VAL A 90 5.94 6.89 13.58
C VAL A 90 6.05 8.26 12.90
N GLY A 91 5.99 8.31 11.58
CA GLY A 91 6.07 9.54 10.80
C GLY A 91 4.94 10.50 11.11
N GLU A 92 3.70 10.00 11.20
CA GLU A 92 2.51 10.77 11.56
C GLU A 92 2.55 11.35 12.98
N ARG A 93 3.46 10.93 13.87
CA ARG A 93 3.67 11.67 15.12
C ARG A 93 4.32 13.04 14.88
N SER A 94 5.10 13.16 13.82
CA SER A 94 5.93 14.34 13.51
C SER A 94 5.49 15.09 12.25
N VAL A 95 4.59 14.51 11.45
CA VAL A 95 4.02 15.12 10.25
C VAL A 95 2.50 15.06 10.25
N ASP A 96 1.87 15.92 9.45
CA ASP A 96 0.43 15.88 9.22
C ASP A 96 0.03 14.67 8.37
N SER A 97 -1.20 14.20 8.56
CA SER A 97 -1.78 13.08 7.80
C SER A 97 -1.87 13.39 6.30
N SER A 98 -2.03 14.67 5.95
CA SER A 98 -1.95 15.18 4.57
C SER A 98 -0.56 14.95 3.97
N LEU A 99 0.50 15.30 4.68
CA LEU A 99 1.88 15.09 4.23
C LEU A 99 2.20 13.59 4.11
N ALA A 100 1.79 12.77 5.09
CA ALA A 100 1.94 11.31 5.02
C ALA A 100 1.24 10.71 3.79
N ALA A 101 0.01 11.15 3.47
CA ALA A 101 -0.74 10.68 2.31
C ALA A 101 -0.05 11.04 0.98
N ILE A 102 0.54 12.24 0.87
CA ILE A 102 1.32 12.63 -0.33
C ILE A 102 2.56 11.75 -0.48
N LEU A 103 3.32 11.57 0.59
CA LEU A 103 4.55 10.79 0.54
C LEU A 103 4.23 9.34 0.17
N ASN A 104 3.11 8.81 0.63
CA ASN A 104 2.60 7.52 0.17
C ASN A 104 2.21 7.51 -1.31
N ALA A 105 1.70 8.60 -1.88
CA ALA A 105 1.37 8.68 -3.31
C ALA A 105 2.61 8.58 -4.23
N THR A 106 3.83 8.71 -3.67
CA THR A 106 5.08 8.42 -4.41
C THR A 106 5.33 6.93 -4.64
N THR A 107 4.56 6.04 -4.01
CA THR A 107 4.75 4.57 -4.10
C THR A 107 4.94 4.06 -5.52
N PRO A 108 4.17 4.47 -6.55
CA PRO A 108 4.38 3.96 -7.90
C PRO A 108 5.75 4.35 -8.50
N LEU A 109 6.34 5.48 -8.11
CA LEU A 109 7.69 5.87 -8.52
C LEU A 109 8.72 4.88 -7.97
N TRP A 110 8.58 4.51 -6.70
CA TRP A 110 9.42 3.49 -6.06
C TRP A 110 9.23 2.11 -6.67
N THR A 111 7.98 1.71 -6.95
CA THR A 111 7.68 0.44 -7.62
C THR A 111 8.41 0.32 -8.96
N ILE A 112 8.37 1.38 -9.78
CA ILE A 112 9.07 1.39 -11.08
C ILE A 112 10.58 1.34 -10.88
N ALA A 113 11.13 2.16 -9.97
CA ALA A 113 12.56 2.16 -9.69
C ALA A 113 13.05 0.76 -9.27
N VAL A 114 12.33 0.10 -8.36
CA VAL A 114 12.65 -1.27 -7.94
C VAL A 114 12.46 -2.27 -9.07
N ALA A 115 11.42 -2.13 -9.90
CA ALA A 115 11.18 -3.03 -11.02
C ALA A 115 12.29 -2.97 -12.08
N LEU A 116 12.84 -1.78 -12.33
CA LEU A 116 13.99 -1.58 -13.22
C LEU A 116 15.27 -2.17 -12.60
N LEU A 117 15.53 -1.91 -11.32
CA LEU A 117 16.69 -2.47 -10.59
C LEU A 117 16.65 -4.00 -10.54
N ALA A 118 15.47 -4.58 -10.30
CA ALA A 118 15.24 -6.02 -10.26
C ALA A 118 15.22 -6.67 -11.66
N ARG A 119 15.38 -5.88 -12.73
CA ARG A 119 15.28 -6.28 -14.15
C ARG A 119 13.99 -7.01 -14.51
N THR A 120 12.92 -6.75 -13.77
CA THR A 120 11.59 -7.33 -14.04
C THR A 120 10.84 -6.57 -15.14
N GLU A 121 11.16 -5.28 -15.34
CA GLU A 121 10.73 -4.49 -16.49
C GLU A 121 11.93 -4.11 -17.37
N ARG A 122 11.76 -4.18 -18.70
CA ARG A 122 12.83 -3.93 -19.67
C ARG A 122 13.02 -2.43 -20.01
N ALA A 123 11.94 -1.64 -20.00
CA ALA A 123 11.99 -0.20 -20.21
C ALA A 123 10.66 0.47 -19.83
N MET A 124 10.72 1.66 -19.23
CA MET A 124 9.55 2.50 -19.00
C MET A 124 9.28 3.35 -20.26
N SER A 125 8.06 3.31 -20.80
CA SER A 125 7.69 4.21 -21.90
C SER A 125 7.60 5.65 -21.40
N ALA A 126 8.05 6.61 -22.21
CA ALA A 126 7.96 8.04 -21.87
C ALA A 126 6.52 8.47 -21.52
N SER A 127 5.52 7.86 -22.16
CA SER A 127 4.10 8.08 -21.87
C SER A 127 3.67 7.63 -20.47
N ARG A 128 4.19 6.50 -19.96
CA ARG A 128 3.92 6.03 -18.59
C ARG A 128 4.60 6.92 -17.56
N ALA A 129 5.83 7.33 -17.84
CA ALA A 129 6.57 8.27 -17.01
C ALA A 129 5.82 9.62 -16.88
N ALA A 130 5.38 10.17 -18.01
CA ALA A 130 4.62 11.41 -18.05
C ALA A 130 3.28 11.29 -17.28
N GLY A 131 2.52 10.22 -17.48
CA GLY A 131 1.27 10.00 -16.75
C GLY A 131 1.48 9.90 -15.24
N LEU A 132 2.55 9.25 -14.79
CA LEU A 132 2.91 9.16 -13.38
C LEU A 132 3.32 10.51 -12.80
N LEU A 133 4.17 11.27 -13.50
CA LEU A 133 4.58 12.60 -13.08
C LEU A 133 3.39 13.57 -12.99
N VAL A 134 2.47 13.52 -13.95
CA VAL A 134 1.25 14.33 -13.94
C VAL A 134 0.34 13.94 -12.77
N GLY A 135 0.12 12.65 -12.53
CA GLY A 135 -0.69 12.18 -11.39
C GLY A 135 -0.06 12.56 -10.05
N PHE A 136 1.26 12.46 -9.95
CA PHE A 136 2.01 12.89 -8.77
C PHE A 136 1.91 14.40 -8.55
N ALA A 137 2.12 15.21 -9.58
CA ALA A 137 1.98 16.66 -9.52
C ALA A 137 0.56 17.09 -9.12
N GLY A 138 -0.48 16.45 -9.68
CA GLY A 138 -1.86 16.69 -9.28
C GLY A 138 -2.11 16.40 -7.79
N THR A 139 -1.51 15.33 -7.26
CA THR A 139 -1.59 15.02 -5.82
C THR A 139 -0.89 16.08 -4.96
N LEU A 140 0.29 16.56 -5.40
CA LEU A 140 1.01 17.65 -4.71
C LEU A 140 0.17 18.93 -4.64
N VAL A 141 -0.53 19.27 -5.72
CA VAL A 141 -1.40 20.46 -5.77
C VAL A 141 -2.59 20.33 -4.84
N ILE A 142 -3.27 19.18 -4.83
CA ILE A 142 -4.47 18.97 -3.99
C ILE A 142 -4.14 19.06 -2.51
N VAL A 143 -3.01 18.48 -2.10
CA VAL A 143 -2.70 18.32 -0.68
C VAL A 143 -1.78 19.42 -0.15
N ALA A 144 -1.13 20.19 -1.03
CA ALA A 144 -0.35 21.41 -0.73
C ALA A 144 0.66 21.26 0.43
N PRO A 145 1.63 20.32 0.35
CA PRO A 145 2.55 20.01 1.44
C PRO A 145 3.42 21.19 1.89
N TRP A 146 3.70 22.15 1.01
CA TRP A 146 4.46 23.36 1.33
C TRP A 146 3.78 24.27 2.37
N ARG A 147 2.50 24.01 2.71
CA ARG A 147 1.81 24.68 3.82
C ARG A 147 1.92 23.91 5.15
N SER A 148 2.42 22.67 5.13
CA SER A 148 2.57 21.83 6.33
C SER A 148 3.98 21.94 6.92
N GLY A 149 4.08 22.26 8.21
CA GLY A 149 5.34 22.41 8.96
C GLY A 149 5.93 21.08 9.43
N GLY A 150 6.19 20.15 8.51
CA GLY A 150 6.60 18.78 8.83
C GLY A 150 8.07 18.63 9.25
N SER A 151 8.34 17.75 10.20
CA SER A 151 9.71 17.34 10.56
C SER A 151 10.34 16.45 9.49
N LEU A 152 11.62 16.69 9.15
CA LEU A 152 12.41 15.89 8.20
C LEU A 152 12.46 14.40 8.59
N SER A 153 12.51 14.11 9.89
CA SER A 153 12.52 12.74 10.40
C SER A 153 11.23 11.96 10.11
N GLY A 154 10.07 12.62 10.17
CA GLY A 154 8.79 11.98 9.85
C GLY A 154 8.60 11.82 8.35
N ALA A 155 9.02 12.81 7.56
CA ALA A 155 8.96 12.73 6.11
C ALA A 155 9.83 11.60 5.54
N THR A 156 11.05 11.42 6.07
CA THR A 156 11.92 10.31 5.68
C THR A 156 11.33 8.95 6.05
N ALA A 157 10.74 8.80 7.23
CA ALA A 157 10.05 7.56 7.62
C ALA A 157 8.90 7.21 6.64
N CYS A 158 8.08 8.19 6.26
CA CYS A 158 7.00 7.99 5.29
C CYS A 158 7.52 7.64 3.88
N LEU A 159 8.63 8.26 3.44
CA LEU A 159 9.27 7.93 2.17
C LEU A 159 9.84 6.51 2.17
N THR A 160 10.50 6.10 3.26
CA THR A 160 10.98 4.72 3.42
C THR A 160 9.82 3.73 3.37
N ALA A 161 8.69 4.04 4.01
CA ALA A 161 7.49 3.22 3.94
C ALA A 161 6.95 3.08 2.50
N ALA A 162 6.88 4.19 1.75
CA ALA A 162 6.49 4.17 0.34
C ALA A 162 7.46 3.35 -0.54
N ALA A 163 8.76 3.42 -0.26
CA ALA A 163 9.77 2.61 -0.94
C ALA A 163 9.59 1.10 -0.67
N LEU A 164 9.30 0.73 0.58
CA LEU A 164 9.02 -0.66 0.96
C LEU A 164 7.77 -1.21 0.26
N TYR A 165 6.74 -0.39 0.04
CA TYR A 165 5.61 -0.80 -0.81
C TYR A 165 6.05 -1.10 -2.24
N GLY A 166 6.93 -0.29 -2.82
CA GLY A 166 7.49 -0.56 -4.14
C GLY A 166 8.21 -1.91 -4.21
N VAL A 167 9.04 -2.21 -3.21
CA VAL A 167 9.70 -3.52 -3.07
C VAL A 167 8.70 -4.65 -2.95
N MET A 168 7.69 -4.48 -2.10
CA MET A 168 6.62 -5.46 -1.89
C MET A 168 5.87 -5.76 -3.19
N PHE A 169 5.48 -4.74 -3.96
CA PHE A 169 4.75 -4.96 -5.21
C PHE A 169 5.55 -5.75 -6.23
N VAL A 170 6.85 -5.46 -6.38
CA VAL A 170 7.74 -6.23 -7.26
C VAL A 170 7.96 -7.64 -6.73
N TYR A 171 8.09 -7.82 -5.41
CA TYR A 171 8.25 -9.12 -4.77
C TYR A 171 7.04 -10.04 -5.00
N VAL A 172 5.83 -9.55 -4.72
CA VAL A 172 4.57 -10.27 -5.00
C VAL A 172 4.49 -10.58 -6.48
N GLY A 173 4.78 -9.58 -7.32
CA GLY A 173 4.89 -9.69 -8.79
C GLY A 173 5.69 -10.90 -9.24
N ARG A 174 6.86 -11.09 -8.64
CA ARG A 174 7.85 -12.10 -9.01
C ARG A 174 7.61 -13.48 -8.41
N PHE A 175 7.12 -13.58 -7.17
CA PHE A 175 7.08 -14.84 -6.41
C PHE A 175 5.68 -15.39 -6.14
N LEU A 176 4.64 -14.56 -6.23
CA LEU A 176 3.27 -14.91 -5.84
C LEU A 176 2.29 -14.85 -7.03
N THR A 177 2.45 -13.90 -7.96
CA THR A 177 1.69 -13.89 -9.22
C THR A 177 2.18 -14.98 -10.16
N GLY A 178 1.29 -15.88 -10.57
CA GLY A 178 1.59 -17.03 -11.43
C GLY A 178 1.32 -18.40 -10.80
N ARG A 179 0.90 -18.45 -9.53
CA ARG A 179 0.27 -19.64 -8.94
C ARG A 179 -1.24 -19.53 -9.15
N ASP A 180 -1.93 -20.60 -9.53
CA ASP A 180 -3.41 -20.69 -9.67
C ASP A 180 -4.16 -20.56 -8.31
N LEU A 181 -3.74 -19.60 -7.49
CA LEU A 181 -4.32 -19.31 -6.18
C LEU A 181 -5.16 -18.04 -6.32
N ALA A 182 -6.41 -18.13 -5.86
CA ALA A 182 -7.31 -16.98 -5.86
C ALA A 182 -6.67 -15.80 -5.09
N PRO A 183 -6.75 -14.55 -5.58
CA PRO A 183 -6.16 -13.38 -4.92
C PRO A 183 -6.59 -13.20 -3.45
N THR A 184 -7.78 -13.68 -3.10
CA THR A 184 -8.32 -13.68 -1.73
C THR A 184 -7.63 -14.66 -0.79
N VAL A 185 -6.97 -15.69 -1.32
CA VAL A 185 -6.18 -16.66 -0.53
C VAL A 185 -4.75 -16.17 -0.32
N LEU A 186 -4.20 -15.42 -1.28
CA LEU A 186 -2.88 -14.79 -1.16
C LEU A 186 -2.86 -13.59 -0.21
N SER A 187 -4.04 -13.03 0.10
CA SER A 187 -4.20 -11.88 0.98
C SER A 187 -4.69 -12.22 2.38
N ALA A 188 -5.05 -13.49 2.64
CA ALA A 188 -5.47 -14.00 3.94
C ALA A 188 -4.27 -14.40 4.80
#